data_AF-A0A842UZG3-F1
#
_entry.id   AF-A0A842UZG3-F1
#
_cell.length_a   1.000
_cell.length_b   1.000
_cell.length_c   1.000
_cell.angle_alpha   90.00
_cell.angle_beta   90.00
_cell.angle_gamma   90.00
#
_symmetry.space_group_name_H-M   'P 1'
#
loop_
_entity.id
_entity.type
_entity.pdbx_description
1 polymer ?
#
loop_
_entity_poly.entity_id
_entity_poly.type
_entity_poly.pdbx_seq_one_letter_code
_entity_poly.pdbx_strand_id
1 'polypeptide(L)'
;MAKAVSDKKGKEKKRWYPVLAPKIFNEQVIGETLLYDPQHALGRTTTANLMHLTGDVRKQNITLKFEVNAVEDNKILTIPKAYEMGYSSIKRFVRRRQDKLEDSLLLKTADGKEVRIKPLVITRSTTKGSVKHALRQTLRKEIISFVKKNTFEALFNEIIMYKMQMNLKSKLNEIYPIKICEIRALKEERVSPLGKRQKARAERERLEKEKELERLEKEESGKQETEEKQETKKEAAKEETKDEQKADKNEVKQEKEESKEEEEKETETKKKKSESKKSSKKKKTKEKSE
;
A
#
# COMPACT_ATOMS: atom_id res chain seq x y z
N MET A 1 12.02 22.59 -72.32
CA MET A 1 12.99 22.96 -71.27
C MET A 1 12.38 22.63 -69.92
N ALA A 2 12.83 21.56 -69.28
CA ALA A 2 12.31 21.15 -67.97
C ALA A 2 12.80 22.14 -66.90
N LYS A 3 11.86 22.78 -66.19
CA LYS A 3 12.15 23.60 -65.01
C LYS A 3 12.79 22.69 -63.96
N ALA A 4 14.06 22.93 -63.63
CA ALA A 4 14.70 22.32 -62.49
C ALA A 4 13.97 22.77 -61.22
N VAL A 5 13.18 21.87 -60.64
CA VAL A 5 12.65 22.04 -59.29
C VAL A 5 13.86 21.96 -58.38
N SER A 6 14.26 23.10 -57.83
CA SER A 6 15.37 23.16 -56.89
C SER A 6 14.96 22.41 -55.63
N ASP A 7 15.41 21.17 -55.49
CA ASP A 7 15.35 20.39 -54.26
C ASP A 7 16.34 20.97 -53.25
N LYS A 8 16.11 22.22 -52.82
CA LYS A 8 16.77 22.81 -51.66
C LYS A 8 16.11 22.27 -50.40
N LYS A 9 16.18 20.95 -50.22
CA LYS A 9 16.00 20.33 -48.90
C LYS A 9 17.29 20.55 -48.11
N GLY A 10 17.59 21.82 -47.83
CA GLY A 10 18.68 22.22 -46.97
C GLY A 10 18.39 21.66 -45.60
N LYS A 11 19.00 20.52 -45.26
CA LYS A 11 18.98 19.99 -43.90
C LYS A 11 19.50 21.11 -43.00
N GLU A 12 18.62 21.68 -42.18
CA GLU A 12 19.01 22.66 -41.18
C GLU A 12 20.21 22.12 -40.41
N LYS A 13 21.20 22.95 -40.10
CA LYS A 13 22.40 22.46 -39.39
C LYS A 13 22.07 22.37 -37.91
N LYS A 14 22.45 21.25 -37.27
CA LYS A 14 22.29 21.10 -35.82
C LYS A 14 23.17 22.12 -35.09
N ARG A 15 22.65 22.68 -34.00
CA ARG A 15 23.35 23.61 -33.10
C ARG A 15 23.35 23.04 -31.68
N TRP A 16 24.35 23.42 -30.90
CA TRP A 16 24.44 23.10 -29.49
C TRP A 16 23.58 24.07 -28.70
N TYR A 17 22.70 23.54 -27.86
CA TYR A 17 21.86 24.31 -26.96
C TYR A 17 22.14 23.92 -25.51
N PRO A 18 22.38 24.88 -24.61
CA PRO A 18 22.65 24.60 -23.21
C PRO A 18 21.37 24.17 -22.48
N VAL A 19 21.51 23.13 -21.64
CA VAL A 19 20.48 22.63 -20.75
C VAL A 19 20.74 23.15 -19.35
N LEU A 20 19.83 23.98 -18.86
CA LEU A 20 19.90 24.61 -17.56
C LEU A 20 19.21 23.76 -16.49
N ALA A 21 19.82 23.72 -15.32
CA ALA A 21 19.21 23.15 -14.13
C ALA A 21 18.03 24.02 -13.65
N PRO A 22 17.11 23.46 -12.85
CA PRO A 22 16.07 24.23 -12.18
C PRO A 22 16.64 25.34 -11.29
N LYS A 23 15.83 26.35 -10.98
CA LYS A 23 16.18 27.48 -10.09
C LYS A 23 16.78 27.07 -8.74
N ILE A 24 16.41 25.90 -8.22
CA ILE A 24 16.94 25.30 -6.98
C ILE A 24 18.48 25.11 -7.04
N PHE A 25 19.04 24.99 -8.24
CA PHE A 25 20.47 24.81 -8.51
C PHE A 25 21.09 26.02 -9.22
N ASN A 26 20.54 27.22 -9.00
CA ASN A 26 21.06 28.47 -9.57
C ASN A 26 21.18 28.48 -11.10
N GLU A 27 20.29 27.74 -11.79
CA GLU A 27 20.26 27.66 -13.27
C GLU A 27 21.60 27.24 -13.90
N GLN A 28 22.39 26.44 -13.18
CA GLN A 28 23.68 25.97 -13.68
C GLN A 28 23.52 25.12 -14.95
N VAL A 29 24.47 25.26 -15.88
CA VAL A 29 24.52 24.44 -17.09
C VAL A 29 24.86 23.00 -16.72
N ILE A 30 23.92 22.08 -16.97
CA ILE A 30 24.09 20.63 -16.74
C ILE A 30 24.91 20.01 -17.89
N GLY A 31 24.66 20.47 -19.10
CA GLY A 31 25.27 19.99 -20.33
C GLY A 31 24.63 20.65 -21.53
N GLU A 32 25.03 20.21 -22.73
CA GLU A 32 24.55 20.76 -23.99
C GLU A 32 23.93 19.65 -24.84
N THR A 33 22.92 19.99 -25.63
CA THR A 33 22.27 19.05 -26.55
C THR A 33 22.35 19.57 -27.98
N LEU A 34 22.73 18.68 -28.90
CA LEU A 34 22.79 18.96 -30.33
C LEU A 34 21.41 18.76 -30.98
N LEU A 35 20.75 19.84 -31.39
CA LEU A 35 19.39 19.83 -31.96
C LEU A 35 19.31 20.71 -33.22
N TYR A 36 18.27 20.50 -34.03
CA TYR A 36 17.94 21.40 -35.14
C TYR A 36 17.24 22.64 -34.56
N ASP A 37 16.03 22.43 -34.01
CA ASP A 37 15.26 23.39 -33.24
C ASP A 37 15.28 23.00 -31.74
N PRO A 38 15.49 23.95 -30.81
CA PRO A 38 15.42 23.66 -29.38
C PRO A 38 14.04 23.14 -28.92
N GLN A 39 12.94 23.42 -29.64
CA GLN A 39 11.60 22.90 -29.30
C GLN A 39 11.55 21.35 -29.30
N HIS A 40 12.41 20.69 -30.07
CA HIS A 40 12.53 19.22 -30.07
C HIS A 40 13.14 18.64 -28.79
N ALA A 41 13.60 19.49 -27.86
CA ALA A 41 14.07 19.09 -26.53
C ALA A 41 12.93 18.75 -25.56
N LEU A 42 11.72 19.29 -25.79
CA LEU A 42 10.58 19.13 -24.88
C LEU A 42 10.28 17.66 -24.60
N GLY A 43 10.09 17.32 -23.32
CA GLY A 43 9.81 15.96 -22.87
C GLY A 43 11.02 15.00 -22.85
N ARG A 44 12.20 15.43 -23.30
CA ARG A 44 13.44 14.66 -23.10
C ARG A 44 13.87 14.72 -21.64
N THR A 45 14.57 13.67 -21.21
CA THR A 45 15.12 13.59 -19.86
C THR A 45 16.63 13.59 -19.89
N THR A 46 17.24 14.38 -19.01
CA THR A 46 18.69 14.47 -18.83
C THR A 46 19.06 14.03 -17.42
N THR A 47 20.19 13.35 -17.28
CA THR A 47 20.72 12.90 -15.99
C THR A 47 21.93 13.74 -15.59
N ALA A 48 22.01 14.14 -14.33
CA ALA A 48 23.18 14.82 -13.78
C ALA A 48 23.56 14.25 -12.42
N ASN A 49 24.85 14.33 -12.08
CA ASN A 49 25.31 14.01 -10.73
C ASN A 49 25.07 15.20 -9.79
N LEU A 50 24.65 14.94 -8.55
CA LEU A 50 24.43 15.99 -7.57
C LEU A 50 25.74 16.71 -7.16
N MET A 51 26.88 16.03 -7.22
CA MET A 51 28.20 16.63 -6.97
C MET A 51 28.44 17.83 -7.90
N HIS A 52 28.16 17.70 -9.20
CA HIS A 52 28.44 18.77 -10.16
C HIS A 52 27.55 20.00 -9.96
N LEU A 53 26.34 19.81 -9.42
CA LEU A 53 25.38 20.87 -9.17
C LEU A 53 25.61 21.60 -7.84
N THR A 54 26.22 20.94 -6.86
CA THR A 54 26.39 21.50 -5.50
C THR A 54 27.84 21.76 -5.13
N GLY A 55 28.80 21.23 -5.89
CA GLY A 55 30.23 21.27 -5.57
C GLY A 55 30.64 20.35 -4.41
N ASP A 56 29.72 19.58 -3.81
CA ASP A 56 30.01 18.69 -2.69
C ASP A 56 30.37 17.27 -3.14
N VAL A 57 31.63 16.89 -2.93
CA VAL A 57 32.18 15.57 -3.27
C VAL A 57 31.46 14.44 -2.54
N ARG A 58 30.92 14.69 -1.34
CA ARG A 58 30.24 13.65 -0.54
C ARG A 58 28.96 13.15 -1.19
N LYS A 59 28.35 13.96 -2.07
CA LYS A 59 27.07 13.67 -2.73
C LYS A 59 27.23 13.02 -4.11
N GLN A 60 28.44 12.56 -4.46
CA GLN A 60 28.72 11.89 -5.74
C GLN A 60 27.82 10.68 -6.00
N ASN A 61 27.38 10.01 -4.95
CA ASN A 61 26.55 8.81 -5.06
C ASN A 61 25.10 9.08 -5.47
N ILE A 62 24.72 10.33 -5.67
CA ILE A 62 23.35 10.72 -5.99
C ILE A 62 23.29 11.18 -7.44
N THR A 63 22.38 10.57 -8.20
CA THR A 63 22.06 10.96 -9.57
C THR A 63 20.66 11.55 -9.61
N LEU A 64 20.52 12.71 -10.24
CA LEU A 64 19.25 13.37 -10.48
C LEU A 64 18.83 13.18 -11.93
N LYS A 65 17.53 13.08 -12.16
CA LYS A 65 16.92 13.07 -13.49
C LYS A 65 16.06 14.31 -13.61
N PHE A 66 16.28 15.04 -14.68
CA PHE A 66 15.55 16.24 -15.04
C PHE A 66 14.74 15.98 -16.31
N GLU A 67 13.60 16.64 -16.42
CA GLU A 67 12.79 16.67 -17.62
C GLU A 67 12.75 18.08 -18.19
N VAL A 68 12.91 18.19 -19.51
CA VAL A 68 12.80 19.46 -20.21
C VAL A 68 11.34 19.90 -20.25
N ASN A 69 11.06 21.07 -19.69
CA ASN A 69 9.71 21.63 -19.61
C ASN A 69 9.48 22.77 -20.59
N ALA A 70 10.46 23.66 -20.75
CA ALA A 70 10.33 24.86 -21.57
C ALA A 70 11.65 25.21 -22.24
N VAL A 71 11.58 26.04 -23.27
CA VAL A 71 12.73 26.63 -23.95
C VAL A 71 12.53 28.13 -23.99
N GLU A 72 13.49 28.88 -23.46
CA GLU A 72 13.49 30.34 -23.42
C GLU A 72 14.84 30.83 -23.95
N ASP A 73 14.84 31.79 -24.89
CA ASP A 73 16.07 32.39 -25.46
C ASP A 73 17.13 31.37 -25.93
N ASN A 74 16.69 30.31 -26.61
CA ASN A 74 17.53 29.17 -27.03
C ASN A 74 18.19 28.39 -25.88
N LYS A 75 17.77 28.60 -24.64
CA LYS A 75 18.18 27.84 -23.45
C LYS A 75 17.07 26.88 -23.07
N ILE A 76 17.47 25.67 -22.68
CA ILE A 76 16.54 24.61 -22.35
C ILE A 76 16.34 24.59 -20.83
N LEU A 77 15.13 24.88 -20.36
CA LEU A 77 14.75 24.86 -18.95
C LEU A 77 14.23 23.50 -18.53
N THR A 78 14.68 23.04 -17.36
CA THR A 78 14.34 21.72 -16.84
C THR A 78 13.68 21.76 -15.46
N ILE A 79 12.91 20.71 -15.17
CA ILE A 79 12.23 20.46 -13.89
C ILE A 79 12.78 19.16 -13.30
N PRO A 80 12.97 19.05 -11.97
CA PRO A 80 13.39 17.79 -11.35
C PRO A 80 12.31 16.73 -11.50
N LYS A 81 12.69 15.50 -11.89
CA LYS A 81 11.75 14.38 -12.09
C LYS A 81 12.03 13.22 -11.15
N ALA A 82 13.30 12.91 -10.92
CA ALA A 82 13.68 11.85 -10.02
C ALA A 82 15.01 12.12 -9.31
N TYR A 83 15.10 11.56 -8.12
CA TYR A 83 16.32 11.46 -7.32
C TYR A 83 16.61 9.98 -7.10
N GLU A 84 17.85 9.55 -7.34
CA GLU A 84 18.24 8.16 -7.25
C GLU A 84 19.63 8.04 -6.63
N MET A 85 19.73 7.23 -5.57
CA MET A 85 20.99 6.86 -4.97
C MET A 85 21.61 5.68 -5.75
N GLY A 86 22.90 5.79 -6.05
CA GLY A 86 23.67 4.76 -6.71
C GLY A 86 23.68 3.43 -5.95
N TYR A 87 23.57 2.33 -6.69
CA TYR A 87 23.50 0.99 -6.11
C TYR A 87 24.77 0.60 -5.32
N SER A 88 25.93 1.08 -5.76
CA SER A 88 27.22 0.87 -5.08
C SER A 88 27.20 1.39 -3.63
N SER A 89 26.60 2.55 -3.39
CA SER A 89 26.47 3.12 -2.05
C SER A 89 25.51 2.33 -1.17
N ILE A 90 24.39 1.86 -1.73
CA ILE A 90 23.44 1.00 -1.02
C ILE A 90 24.14 -0.28 -0.56
N LYS A 91 24.92 -0.91 -1.45
CA LYS A 91 25.70 -2.11 -1.15
C LYS A 91 26.74 -1.87 -0.05
N ARG A 92 27.34 -0.67 0.00
CA ARG A 92 28.31 -0.29 1.06
C ARG A 92 27.66 -0.19 2.44
N PHE A 93 26.41 0.25 2.50
CA PHE A 93 25.69 0.43 3.75
C PHE A 93 25.23 -0.90 4.37
N VAL A 94 24.79 -1.84 3.54
CA VAL A 94 24.28 -3.14 4.00
C VAL A 94 25.45 -4.04 4.42
N ARG A 95 25.43 -4.51 5.68
CA ARG A 95 26.44 -5.42 6.25
C ARG A 95 25.77 -6.60 6.95
N ARG A 96 26.55 -7.66 7.21
CA ARG A 96 26.08 -8.82 7.99
C ARG A 96 25.70 -8.37 9.41
N ARG A 97 24.75 -9.09 10.02
CA ARG A 97 24.22 -8.83 11.38
C ARG A 97 23.57 -7.45 11.54
N GLN A 98 23.06 -6.89 10.45
CA GLN A 98 22.26 -5.66 10.45
C GLN A 98 20.97 -5.92 9.68
N ASP A 99 19.89 -5.26 10.07
CA ASP A 99 18.65 -5.34 9.31
C ASP A 99 18.52 -4.18 8.35
N LYS A 100 18.04 -4.51 7.16
CA LYS A 100 17.69 -3.58 6.11
C LYS A 100 16.17 -3.43 6.07
N LEU A 101 15.68 -2.23 6.30
CA LEU A 101 14.27 -1.88 6.12
C LEU A 101 14.16 -1.00 4.88
N GLU A 102 13.47 -1.52 3.86
CA GLU A 102 13.07 -0.77 2.68
C GLU A 102 11.55 -0.76 2.59
N ASP A 103 11.02 0.30 1.97
CA ASP A 103 9.61 0.40 1.65
C ASP A 103 9.43 1.13 0.30
N SER A 104 8.24 1.05 -0.26
CA SER A 104 7.87 1.79 -1.48
C SER A 104 6.49 2.39 -1.31
N LEU A 105 6.44 3.69 -1.03
CA LEU A 105 5.20 4.42 -0.76
C LEU A 105 4.82 5.25 -1.97
N LEU A 106 3.58 5.12 -2.44
CA LEU A 106 2.98 6.00 -3.43
C LEU A 106 2.12 7.02 -2.69
N LEU A 107 2.49 8.29 -2.79
CA LEU A 107 1.90 9.39 -2.03
C LEU A 107 1.55 10.56 -2.97
N LYS A 108 0.63 11.41 -2.53
CA LYS A 108 0.30 12.67 -3.19
C LYS A 108 0.90 13.82 -2.41
N THR A 109 1.62 14.72 -3.08
CA THR A 109 2.14 15.96 -2.48
C THR A 109 1.01 16.98 -2.32
N ALA A 110 1.29 18.10 -1.64
CA ALA A 110 0.35 19.22 -1.51
C ALA A 110 -0.12 19.75 -2.87
N ASP A 111 0.76 19.77 -3.89
CA ASP A 111 0.45 20.24 -5.25
C ASP A 111 -0.31 19.20 -6.10
N GLY A 112 -0.71 18.07 -5.51
CA GLY A 112 -1.46 17.01 -6.22
C GLY A 112 -0.61 16.11 -7.13
N LYS A 113 0.73 16.22 -7.10
CA LYS A 113 1.61 15.30 -7.85
C LYS A 113 1.68 13.94 -7.15
N GLU A 114 1.57 12.85 -7.93
CA GLU A 114 1.78 11.49 -7.44
C GLU A 114 3.28 11.18 -7.44
N VAL A 115 3.80 10.76 -6.29
CA VAL A 115 5.23 10.57 -6.06
C VAL A 115 5.47 9.24 -5.36
N ARG A 116 6.47 8.50 -5.85
CA ARG A 116 6.96 7.26 -5.24
C ARG A 116 8.24 7.53 -4.44
N ILE A 117 8.18 7.27 -3.14
CA ILE A 117 9.33 7.39 -2.22
C ILE A 117 9.77 6.01 -1.77
N LYS A 118 11.08 5.74 -1.88
CA LYS A 118 11.72 4.52 -1.37
C LYS A 118 12.70 4.87 -0.26
N PRO A 119 12.29 4.85 1.01
CA PRO A 119 13.22 5.01 2.13
C PRO A 119 14.09 3.75 2.31
N LEU A 120 15.29 3.95 2.85
CA LEU A 120 16.25 2.93 3.23
C LEU A 120 16.71 3.20 4.66
N VAL A 121 16.40 2.29 5.58
CA VAL A 121 16.83 2.36 6.98
C VAL A 121 17.63 1.12 7.32
N ILE A 122 18.76 1.31 8.00
CA ILE A 122 19.65 0.24 8.44
C ILE A 122 19.88 0.35 9.93
N THR A 123 19.55 -0.72 10.65
CA THR A 123 19.74 -0.81 12.10
C THR A 123 21.20 -1.06 12.47
N ARG A 124 21.59 -0.77 13.72
CA ARG A 124 22.95 -1.07 14.19
C ARG A 124 23.20 -2.59 14.29
N SER A 125 22.19 -3.36 14.68
CA SER A 125 22.24 -4.81 14.86
C SER A 125 20.92 -5.48 14.43
N THR A 126 20.89 -6.80 14.39
CA THR A 126 19.68 -7.58 14.11
C THR A 126 18.62 -7.38 15.19
N THR A 127 17.38 -7.23 14.76
CA THR A 127 16.21 -6.86 15.55
C THR A 127 15.13 -7.94 15.46
N LYS A 128 14.27 -8.00 16.49
CA LYS A 128 13.09 -8.87 16.51
C LYS A 128 12.06 -8.41 15.48
N GLY A 129 11.21 -9.32 15.00
CA GLY A 129 10.18 -9.03 14.01
C GLY A 129 9.20 -7.92 14.44
N SER A 130 8.84 -7.88 15.73
CA SER A 130 7.97 -6.84 16.30
C SER A 130 8.58 -5.44 16.18
N VAL A 131 9.87 -5.30 16.49
CA VAL A 131 10.60 -4.03 16.37
C VAL A 131 10.68 -3.59 14.90
N LYS A 132 10.95 -4.52 13.97
CA LYS A 132 10.93 -4.19 12.53
C LYS A 132 9.56 -3.70 12.07
N HIS A 133 8.48 -4.29 12.59
CA HIS A 133 7.14 -3.85 12.28
C HIS A 133 6.87 -2.43 12.81
N ALA A 134 7.19 -2.17 14.09
CA ALA A 134 7.05 -0.85 14.70
C ALA A 134 7.86 0.23 13.95
N LEU A 135 9.09 -0.08 13.54
CA LEU A 135 9.92 0.81 12.73
C LEU A 135 9.29 1.13 11.37
N ARG A 136 8.74 0.12 10.66
CA ARG A 136 8.06 0.35 9.37
C ARG A 136 6.81 1.23 9.52
N GLN A 137 5.99 0.98 10.54
CA GLN A 137 4.78 1.77 10.76
C GLN A 137 5.11 3.23 11.07
N THR A 138 6.09 3.46 11.94
CA THR A 138 6.53 4.82 12.29
C THR A 138 7.15 5.53 11.10
N LEU A 139 8.02 4.86 10.35
CA LEU A 139 8.61 5.37 9.10
C LEU A 139 7.52 5.80 8.09
N ARG A 140 6.50 4.96 7.88
CA ARG A 140 5.37 5.28 6.98
C ARG A 140 4.62 6.52 7.44
N LYS A 141 4.21 6.55 8.70
CA LYS A 141 3.44 7.68 9.29
C LYS A 141 4.17 8.99 9.09
N GLU A 142 5.47 9.00 9.39
CA GLU A 142 6.29 10.19 9.29
C GLU A 142 6.46 10.67 7.84
N ILE A 143 6.79 9.77 6.92
CA ILE A 143 6.91 10.11 5.49
C ILE A 143 5.57 10.63 4.94
N ILE A 144 4.45 9.99 5.28
CA ILE A 144 3.11 10.45 4.85
C ILE A 144 2.84 11.86 5.36
N SER A 145 3.15 12.14 6.63
CA SER A 145 2.93 13.45 7.23
C SER A 145 3.79 14.54 6.58
N PHE A 146 5.02 14.21 6.19
CA PHE A 146 5.97 15.13 5.58
C PHE A 146 5.59 15.46 4.13
N VAL A 147 5.25 14.43 3.33
CA VAL A 147 4.87 14.60 1.92
C VAL A 147 3.56 15.36 1.77
N LYS A 148 2.59 15.16 2.68
CA LYS A 148 1.31 15.89 2.63
C LYS A 148 1.46 17.39 2.92
N LYS A 149 2.49 17.78 3.69
CA LYS A 149 2.72 19.18 4.06
C LYS A 149 3.47 19.96 2.98
N ASN A 150 4.37 19.28 2.25
CA ASN A 150 5.31 19.94 1.35
C ASN A 150 4.91 19.82 -0.12
N THR A 151 5.23 20.87 -0.87
CA THR A 151 5.18 20.88 -2.33
C THR A 151 6.28 19.95 -2.88
N PHE A 152 6.16 19.54 -4.14
CA PHE A 152 7.14 18.62 -4.73
C PHE A 152 8.55 19.22 -4.79
N GLU A 153 8.66 20.51 -5.12
CA GLU A 153 9.93 21.22 -5.18
C GLU A 153 10.56 21.39 -3.79
N ALA A 154 9.75 21.74 -2.78
CA ALA A 154 10.21 21.84 -1.40
C ALA A 154 10.67 20.48 -0.88
N LEU A 155 9.89 19.42 -1.11
CA LEU A 155 10.25 18.05 -0.75
C LEU A 155 11.58 17.63 -1.40
N PHE A 156 11.77 17.94 -2.69
CA PHE A 156 13.00 17.63 -3.42
C PHE A 156 14.22 18.33 -2.79
N ASN A 157 14.07 19.62 -2.45
CA ASN A 157 15.11 20.40 -1.79
C ASN A 157 15.45 19.86 -0.39
N GLU A 158 14.45 19.57 0.44
CA GLU A 158 14.65 19.02 1.78
C GLU A 158 15.38 17.66 1.78
N ILE A 159 15.15 16.87 0.74
CA ILE A 159 15.83 15.58 0.52
C ILE A 159 17.30 15.80 0.17
N ILE A 160 17.62 16.77 -0.69
CA ILE A 160 19.00 17.13 -1.06
C ILE A 160 19.77 17.73 0.13
N MET A 161 19.06 18.46 1.00
CA MET A 161 19.59 19.02 2.23
C MET A 161 19.68 18.00 3.38
N TYR A 162 19.20 16.76 3.19
CA TYR A 162 19.11 15.72 4.23
C TYR A 162 18.21 16.04 5.42
N LYS A 163 17.40 17.10 5.37
CA LYS A 163 16.54 17.51 6.50
C LYS A 163 15.49 16.45 6.83
N MET A 164 14.84 15.88 5.82
CA MET A 164 13.86 14.80 6.02
C MET A 164 14.51 13.57 6.67
N GLN A 165 15.70 13.19 6.20
CA GLN A 165 16.45 12.03 6.69
C GLN A 165 16.86 12.19 8.17
N MET A 166 17.30 13.39 8.57
CA MET A 166 17.66 13.65 9.96
C MET A 166 16.45 13.58 10.89
N ASN A 167 15.32 14.18 10.49
CA ASN A 167 14.07 14.11 11.26
C ASN A 167 13.57 12.67 11.41
N LEU A 168 13.59 11.90 10.33
CA LEU A 168 13.23 10.47 10.37
C LEU A 168 14.16 9.67 11.28
N LYS A 169 15.47 9.93 11.21
CA LYS A 169 16.45 9.23 12.05
C LYS A 169 16.22 9.48 13.53
N SER A 170 15.95 10.73 13.93
CA SER A 170 15.69 11.08 15.34
C SER A 170 14.48 10.33 15.89
N LYS A 171 13.35 10.35 15.17
CA LYS A 171 12.12 9.67 15.60
C LYS A 171 12.26 8.16 15.66
N LEU A 172 12.95 7.56 14.69
CA LEU A 172 13.11 6.12 14.67
C LEU A 172 14.14 5.63 15.71
N ASN A 173 15.11 6.48 16.09
CA ASN A 173 16.07 6.18 17.15
C ASN A 173 15.40 6.00 18.53
N GLU A 174 14.22 6.60 18.75
CA GLU A 174 13.43 6.41 19.97
C GLU A 174 12.97 4.95 20.15
N ILE A 175 12.72 4.25 19.04
CA ILE A 175 12.30 2.84 19.03
C ILE A 175 13.51 1.92 19.08
N TYR A 176 14.49 2.18 18.21
CA TYR A 176 15.68 1.35 18.07
C TYR A 176 16.85 2.13 17.48
N PRO A 177 18.09 1.93 17.95
CA PRO A 177 19.24 2.65 17.41
C PRO A 177 19.49 2.36 15.93
N ILE A 178 19.41 3.40 15.11
CA ILE A 178 19.62 3.36 13.67
C ILE A 178 21.01 3.85 13.29
N LYS A 179 21.63 3.12 12.37
CA LYS A 179 22.93 3.46 11.82
C LYS A 179 22.77 4.48 10.69
N ILE A 180 21.92 4.16 9.72
CA ILE A 180 21.74 4.94 8.48
C ILE A 180 20.25 5.05 8.20
N CYS A 181 19.80 6.27 7.90
CA CYS A 181 18.44 6.57 7.44
C CYS A 181 18.59 7.45 6.20
N GLU A 182 18.23 6.91 5.05
CA GLU A 182 18.46 7.52 3.75
C GLU A 182 17.25 7.33 2.84
N ILE A 183 17.20 8.11 1.77
CA ILE A 183 16.20 7.93 0.72
C ILE A 183 16.91 7.32 -0.47
N ARG A 184 16.47 6.13 -0.86
CA ARG A 184 17.05 5.42 -2.00
C ARG A 184 16.61 6.04 -3.31
N ALA A 185 15.31 6.31 -3.45
CA ALA A 185 14.78 6.89 -4.66
C ALA A 185 13.53 7.72 -4.38
N LEU A 186 13.39 8.78 -5.15
CA LEU A 186 12.18 9.60 -5.28
C LEU A 186 11.87 9.68 -6.77
N LYS A 187 10.66 9.32 -7.17
CA LYS A 187 10.24 9.39 -8.58
C LYS A 187 8.87 10.03 -8.66
N GLU A 188 8.71 11.05 -9.50
CA GLU A 188 7.38 11.49 -9.91
C GLU A 188 6.74 10.38 -10.75
N GLU A 189 5.59 9.88 -10.30
CA GLU A 189 4.82 8.86 -11.01
C GLU A 189 3.74 9.60 -11.81
N ARG A 190 4.06 10.00 -13.05
CA ARG A 190 3.01 10.47 -13.96
C ARG A 190 2.10 9.29 -14.28
N VAL A 191 0.85 9.38 -13.86
CA VAL A 191 -0.16 8.38 -14.20
C VAL A 191 -0.27 8.33 -15.72
N SER A 192 0.40 7.35 -16.34
CA SER A 192 0.21 7.09 -17.77
C SER A 192 -1.30 6.91 -18.01
N PRO A 193 -1.86 7.38 -19.12
CA PRO A 193 -3.29 7.21 -19.43
C PRO A 193 -3.75 5.74 -19.33
N LEU A 194 -2.84 4.80 -19.60
CA LEU A 194 -3.02 3.36 -19.40
C LEU A 194 -3.33 2.97 -17.94
N GLY A 195 -2.69 3.61 -16.97
CA GLY A 195 -2.91 3.39 -15.54
C GLY A 195 -4.24 3.96 -15.04
N LYS A 196 -4.71 5.09 -15.60
CA LYS A 196 -6.08 5.58 -15.35
C LYS A 196 -7.13 4.61 -15.88
N ARG A 197 -6.92 4.06 -17.09
CA ARG A 197 -7.78 3.01 -17.67
C ARG A 197 -7.80 1.74 -16.82
N GLN A 198 -6.65 1.29 -16.31
CA GLN A 198 -6.57 0.11 -15.45
C GLN A 198 -7.22 0.33 -14.08
N LYS A 199 -7.00 1.49 -13.44
CA LYS A 199 -7.66 1.85 -12.17
C LYS A 199 -9.18 1.97 -12.34
N ALA A 200 -9.65 2.65 -13.39
CA ALA A 200 -11.07 2.76 -13.70
C ALA A 200 -11.72 1.40 -14.04
N ARG A 201 -10.99 0.50 -14.72
CA ARG A 201 -11.45 -0.87 -14.97
C ARG A 201 -11.56 -1.68 -13.68
N ALA A 202 -10.57 -1.61 -12.80
CA ALA A 202 -10.57 -2.30 -11.53
C ALA A 202 -11.66 -1.76 -10.57
N GLU A 203 -11.93 -0.47 -10.60
CA GLU A 203 -12.99 0.18 -9.83
C GLU A 203 -14.39 -0.21 -10.34
N ARG A 204 -14.57 -0.29 -11.66
CA ARG A 204 -15.80 -0.84 -12.28
C ARG A 204 -16.02 -2.31 -11.92
N GLU A 205 -14.98 -3.14 -12.00
CA GLU A 205 -15.07 -4.56 -11.67
C GLU A 205 -15.39 -4.79 -10.18
N ARG A 206 -14.93 -3.91 -9.28
CA ARG A 206 -15.30 -3.94 -7.85
C ARG A 206 -16.76 -3.58 -7.64
N LEU A 207 -17.23 -2.49 -8.27
CA LEU A 207 -18.63 -2.06 -8.21
C LEU A 207 -19.57 -3.11 -8.83
N GLU A 208 -19.14 -3.81 -9.88
CA GLU A 208 -19.90 -4.92 -10.47
C GLU A 208 -20.00 -6.12 -9.52
N LYS A 209 -18.88 -6.53 -8.89
CA LYS A 209 -18.89 -7.60 -7.88
C LYS A 209 -19.72 -7.27 -6.66
N GLU A 210 -19.68 -6.02 -6.19
CA GLU A 210 -20.49 -5.55 -5.06
C GLU A 210 -21.99 -5.56 -5.41
N LYS A 211 -22.36 -5.11 -6.62
CA LYS A 211 -23.73 -5.20 -7.13
C LYS A 211 -24.21 -6.63 -7.38
N GLU A 212 -23.32 -7.52 -7.79
CA GLU A 212 -23.62 -8.94 -8.00
C GLU A 212 -23.86 -9.66 -6.67
N LEU A 213 -23.04 -9.37 -5.65
CA LEU A 213 -23.27 -9.81 -4.27
C LEU A 213 -24.61 -9.29 -3.72
N GLU A 214 -24.91 -8.00 -3.88
CA GLU A 214 -26.20 -7.43 -3.46
C GLU A 214 -27.41 -8.04 -4.20
N ARG A 215 -27.24 -8.48 -5.46
CA ARG A 215 -28.30 -9.17 -6.21
C ARG A 215 -28.51 -10.59 -5.70
N LEU A 216 -27.44 -11.32 -5.41
CA LEU A 216 -27.51 -12.67 -4.82
C LEU A 216 -28.15 -12.63 -3.43
N GLU A 217 -27.80 -11.65 -2.58
CA GLU A 217 -28.42 -11.45 -1.26
C GLU A 217 -29.93 -11.11 -1.35
N LYS A 218 -30.35 -10.37 -2.38
CA LYS A 218 -31.78 -10.08 -2.65
C LYS A 218 -32.53 -11.29 -3.21
N GLU A 219 -31.88 -12.13 -3.99
CA GLU A 219 -32.47 -13.38 -4.49
C GLU A 219 -32.57 -14.46 -3.41
N GLU A 220 -31.61 -14.51 -2.46
CA GLU A 220 -31.68 -15.40 -1.30
C GLU A 220 -32.78 -14.99 -0.32
N SER A 221 -32.95 -13.69 -0.05
CA SER A 221 -34.07 -13.20 0.78
C SER A 221 -35.44 -13.35 0.10
N GLY A 222 -35.53 -13.16 -1.22
CA GLY A 222 -36.75 -13.43 -1.99
C GLY A 222 -37.13 -14.92 -2.05
N LYS A 223 -36.15 -15.84 -2.01
CA LYS A 223 -36.41 -17.29 -1.93
C LYS A 223 -36.93 -17.71 -0.56
N GLN A 224 -36.40 -17.13 0.53
CA GLN A 224 -36.91 -17.35 1.89
C GLN A 224 -38.37 -16.87 2.05
N GLU A 225 -38.75 -15.74 1.44
CA GLU A 225 -40.16 -15.28 1.45
C GLU A 225 -41.11 -16.18 0.63
N THR A 226 -40.61 -16.86 -0.42
CA THR A 226 -41.42 -17.86 -1.15
C THR A 226 -41.52 -19.21 -0.45
N GLU A 227 -40.55 -19.59 0.37
CA GLU A 227 -40.63 -20.78 1.23
C GLU A 227 -41.61 -20.54 2.40
N GLU A 228 -41.59 -19.38 3.05
CA GLU A 228 -42.59 -19.02 4.09
C GLU A 228 -44.03 -18.90 3.54
N LYS A 229 -44.21 -18.47 2.27
CA LYS A 229 -45.53 -18.44 1.62
C LYS A 229 -46.04 -19.81 1.18
N GLN A 230 -45.17 -20.83 1.08
CA GLN A 230 -45.59 -22.22 0.84
C GLN A 230 -45.93 -22.97 2.13
N GLU A 231 -45.35 -22.60 3.28
CA GLU A 231 -45.74 -23.14 4.59
C GLU A 231 -47.08 -22.57 5.08
N THR A 232 -47.31 -21.27 4.91
CA THR A 232 -48.60 -20.62 5.31
C THR A 232 -49.80 -21.08 4.48
N LYS A 233 -49.61 -21.54 3.23
CA LYS A 233 -50.69 -22.16 2.42
C LYS A 233 -51.00 -23.61 2.80
N LYS A 234 -50.11 -24.31 3.51
CA LYS A 234 -50.39 -25.65 4.05
C LYS A 234 -51.12 -25.62 5.39
N GLU A 235 -51.01 -24.54 6.16
CA GLU A 235 -51.75 -24.35 7.41
C GLU A 235 -53.21 -23.90 7.20
N ALA A 236 -53.48 -23.05 6.19
CA ALA A 236 -54.84 -22.59 5.90
C ALA A 236 -55.79 -23.69 5.37
N ALA A 237 -55.29 -24.83 4.90
CA ALA A 237 -56.10 -25.97 4.47
C ALA A 237 -56.51 -26.92 5.62
N LYS A 238 -56.09 -26.65 6.86
CA LYS A 238 -56.43 -27.47 8.04
C LYS A 238 -57.51 -26.86 8.95
N GLU A 239 -58.02 -25.66 8.62
CA GLU A 239 -58.96 -24.94 9.49
C GLU A 239 -60.44 -25.09 9.10
N GLU A 240 -60.78 -25.78 8.00
CA GLU A 240 -62.17 -25.99 7.55
C GLU A 240 -62.78 -27.37 7.93
N THR A 241 -62.18 -28.16 8.83
CA THR A 241 -62.77 -29.43 9.30
C THR A 241 -62.82 -29.54 10.84
N LYS A 242 -63.30 -28.49 11.50
CA LYS A 242 -63.61 -28.51 12.95
C LYS A 242 -64.95 -27.85 13.27
N ASP A 243 -65.99 -28.24 12.53
CA ASP A 243 -67.37 -28.02 12.96
C ASP A 243 -68.17 -29.31 12.78
N GLU A 244 -67.73 -30.38 13.46
CA GLU A 244 -68.62 -31.46 13.83
C GLU A 244 -68.07 -32.20 15.06
N GLN A 245 -68.92 -32.29 16.08
CA GLN A 245 -68.90 -33.22 17.22
C GLN A 245 -68.18 -32.80 18.52
N LYS A 246 -68.96 -32.07 19.33
CA LYS A 246 -69.00 -32.23 20.79
C LYS A 246 -69.49 -33.64 21.16
N ALA A 247 -68.60 -34.48 21.68
CA ALA A 247 -68.79 -35.61 22.61
C ALA A 247 -67.42 -36.31 22.66
N ASP A 248 -66.61 -36.30 23.71
CA ASP A 248 -66.90 -36.67 25.08
C ASP A 248 -65.92 -36.00 26.06
N LYS A 249 -66.34 -35.92 27.31
CA LYS A 249 -65.61 -35.32 28.43
C LYS A 249 -64.48 -36.23 28.94
N ASN A 250 -63.46 -35.59 29.51
CA ASN A 250 -62.68 -36.04 30.67
C ASN A 250 -62.14 -37.47 30.66
N GLU A 251 -60.88 -37.59 30.26
CA GLU A 251 -59.82 -38.52 30.70
C GLU A 251 -58.76 -38.35 29.60
N VAL A 252 -57.60 -37.75 29.79
CA VAL A 252 -56.52 -38.15 30.67
C VAL A 252 -55.58 -36.93 30.69
N LYS A 253 -55.62 -36.19 31.80
CA LYS A 253 -54.70 -35.10 32.13
C LYS A 253 -53.45 -35.65 32.85
N GLN A 254 -53.07 -36.88 32.54
CA GLN A 254 -52.00 -37.66 33.17
C GLN A 254 -51.35 -38.50 32.08
N GLU A 255 -50.43 -37.94 31.28
CA GLU A 255 -49.47 -38.74 30.48
C GLU A 255 -48.45 -37.89 29.68
N LYS A 256 -48.45 -36.56 29.81
CA LYS A 256 -47.41 -35.72 29.16
C LYS A 256 -46.53 -34.89 30.11
N GLU A 257 -46.66 -35.11 31.42
CA GLU A 257 -45.68 -34.65 32.39
C GLU A 257 -44.56 -35.68 32.67
N GLU A 258 -44.69 -36.94 32.25
CA GLU A 258 -43.67 -37.96 32.51
C GLU A 258 -42.56 -38.07 31.45
N SER A 259 -42.69 -37.47 30.27
CA SER A 259 -41.64 -37.55 29.24
C SER A 259 -40.64 -36.39 29.24
N LYS A 260 -40.69 -35.50 30.24
CA LYS A 260 -39.74 -34.37 30.40
C LYS A 260 -38.86 -34.47 31.65
N GLU A 261 -39.11 -35.44 32.53
CA GLU A 261 -38.28 -35.66 33.73
C GLU A 261 -37.21 -36.78 33.57
N GLU A 262 -37.22 -37.51 32.45
CA GLU A 262 -36.23 -38.57 32.18
C GLU A 262 -35.00 -38.11 31.39
N GLU A 263 -35.06 -37.02 30.61
CA GLU A 263 -33.91 -36.54 29.81
C GLU A 263 -32.93 -35.65 30.61
N GLU A 264 -33.36 -35.06 31.73
CA GLU A 264 -32.48 -34.24 32.59
C GLU A 264 -31.67 -35.06 33.61
N LYS A 265 -32.03 -36.33 33.88
CA LYS A 265 -31.30 -37.20 34.84
C LYS A 265 -30.12 -38.00 34.24
N GLU A 266 -30.01 -38.10 32.91
CA GLU A 266 -28.89 -38.81 32.26
C GLU A 266 -27.63 -37.97 32.02
N THR A 267 -27.71 -36.63 32.08
CA THR A 267 -26.55 -35.75 31.85
C THR A 267 -25.79 -35.39 33.14
N GLU A 268 -26.45 -35.41 34.31
CA GLU A 268 -25.79 -35.18 35.60
C GLU A 268 -25.02 -36.38 36.16
N THR A 269 -25.38 -37.62 35.79
CA THR A 269 -24.70 -38.85 36.23
C THR A 269 -23.37 -39.12 35.50
N LYS A 270 -23.13 -38.50 34.33
CA LYS A 270 -21.86 -38.60 33.59
C LYS A 270 -20.78 -37.60 34.05
N LYS A 271 -21.14 -36.50 34.71
CA LYS A 271 -20.19 -35.50 35.24
C LYS A 271 -19.55 -35.90 36.58
N LYS A 272 -20.22 -36.68 37.43
CA LYS A 272 -19.66 -37.14 38.74
C LYS A 272 -18.72 -38.36 38.66
N LYS A 273 -18.60 -39.04 37.50
CA LYS A 273 -17.72 -40.22 37.31
C LYS A 273 -16.32 -39.90 36.73
N SER A 274 -16.07 -38.69 36.24
CA SER A 274 -14.76 -38.31 35.67
C SER A 274 -13.83 -37.61 36.68
N GLU A 275 -14.38 -36.98 37.72
CA GLU A 275 -13.60 -36.28 38.75
C GLU A 275 -13.05 -37.19 39.86
N SER A 276 -13.60 -38.39 40.05
CA SER A 276 -13.11 -39.37 41.05
C SER A 276 -11.94 -40.26 40.57
N LYS A 277 -11.59 -40.25 39.27
CA LYS A 277 -10.46 -41.03 38.71
C LYS A 277 -9.11 -40.30 38.67
N LYS A 278 -9.07 -38.99 38.96
CA LYS A 278 -7.82 -38.20 38.98
C LYS A 278 -7.19 -38.05 40.37
N SER A 279 -7.93 -38.27 41.45
CA SER A 279 -7.43 -38.18 42.83
C SER A 279 -6.72 -39.46 43.32
N SER A 280 -6.96 -40.62 42.72
CA SER A 280 -6.38 -41.91 43.15
C SER A 280 -5.04 -42.27 42.52
N LYS A 281 -4.58 -41.56 41.47
CA LYS A 281 -3.29 -41.84 40.79
C LYS A 281 -2.10 -41.03 41.35
N LYS A 282 -2.35 -40.08 42.26
CA LYS A 282 -1.30 -39.23 42.87
C LYS A 282 -0.85 -39.69 44.26
N LYS A 283 -1.46 -40.75 44.82
CA LYS A 283 -1.18 -41.27 46.17
C LYS A 283 -0.42 -42.61 46.21
N LYS A 284 -0.01 -43.16 45.04
CA LYS A 284 0.67 -44.48 44.94
C LYS A 284 2.15 -44.44 44.54
N THR A 285 2.77 -43.27 44.43
CA THR A 285 4.20 -43.10 44.08
C THR A 285 5.06 -42.52 45.20
N LYS A 286 4.57 -42.49 46.46
CA LYS A 286 5.31 -41.89 47.58
C LYS A 286 5.60 -42.83 48.76
N GLU A 287 5.50 -44.15 48.55
CA GLU A 287 5.63 -45.15 49.64
C GLU A 287 6.46 -46.39 49.24
N LYS A 288 7.41 -46.24 48.30
CA LYS A 288 8.45 -47.24 48.00
C LYS A 288 9.73 -46.54 47.52
N SER A 289 10.47 -45.97 48.47
CA SER A 289 11.92 -45.72 48.41
C SER A 289 12.39 -45.21 49.78
N GLU A 290 12.33 -46.08 50.78
CA GLU A 290 13.45 -46.30 51.69
C GLU A 290 14.17 -47.56 51.21
#